data_AF-A0A965QB00-F1
#
_entry.id   AF-A0A965QB00-F1
#
_cell.length_a   1.000
_cell.length_b   1.000
_cell.length_c   1.000
_cell.angle_alpha   90.00
_cell.angle_beta   90.00
_cell.angle_gamma   90.00
#
_symmetry.space_group_name_H-M   'P 1'
#
loop_
_entity.id
_entity.type
_entity.pdbx_description
1 polymer ?
#
loop_
_entity_poly.entity_id
_entity_poly.type
_entity_poly.pdbx_seq_one_letter_code
_entity_poly.pdbx_strand_id
1 'polypeptide(L)' 'EADVQAIAASLSRSIGKVVVPHVAVDSRILGGVIVKYGDTVMDGSVRRRLERLKARMVSR' A
#
# COMPACT_ATOMS: atom_id res chain seq x y z
N GLU A 1 1.49 6.60 -15.97
CA GLU A 1 0.92 5.27 -16.33
C GLU A 1 1.91 4.12 -16.18
N ALA A 2 3.19 4.30 -16.55
CA ALA A 2 4.23 3.28 -16.38
C ALA A 2 4.36 2.75 -14.94
N ASP A 3 4.23 3.61 -13.93
CA ASP A 3 4.34 3.23 -12.52
C ASP A 3 3.23 2.24 -12.10
N VAL A 4 2.01 2.44 -12.60
CA VAL A 4 0.86 1.59 -12.26
C VAL A 4 1.06 0.18 -12.83
N GLN A 5 1.56 0.07 -14.05
CA GLN A 5 1.84 -1.23 -14.68
C GLN A 5 3.01 -1.95 -14.01
N ALA A 6 4.07 -1.23 -13.65
CA ALA A 6 5.21 -1.79 -12.91
C ALA A 6 4.79 -2.32 -11.54
N ILE A 7 3.95 -1.56 -10.83
CA ILE A 7 3.37 -1.95 -9.54
C ILE A 7 2.46 -3.18 -9.71
N ALA A 8 1.57 -3.18 -10.70
CA ALA A 8 0.67 -4.30 -10.98
C ALA A 8 1.42 -5.58 -11.35
N ALA A 9 2.49 -5.48 -12.14
CA ALA A 9 3.35 -6.61 -12.50
C ALA A 9 4.09 -7.17 -11.28
N SER A 10 4.61 -6.29 -10.42
CA SER A 10 5.28 -6.69 -9.18
C SER A 10 4.32 -7.35 -8.19
N LEU A 11 3.13 -6.79 -8.03
CA LEU A 11 2.06 -7.36 -7.21
C LEU A 11 1.56 -8.70 -7.75
N SER A 12 1.40 -8.82 -9.07
CA SER A 12 0.99 -10.10 -9.69
C SER A 12 2.02 -11.20 -9.44
N ARG A 13 3.33 -10.87 -9.48
CA ARG A 13 4.40 -11.81 -9.12
C ARG A 13 4.38 -12.18 -7.63
N SER A 14 4.19 -11.20 -6.75
CA SER A 14 4.19 -11.44 -5.30
C SER A 14 2.95 -12.20 -4.80
N ILE A 15 1.80 -12.01 -5.45
CA ILE A 15 0.52 -12.60 -5.07
C ILE A 15 0.25 -13.90 -5.84
N GLY A 16 0.95 -14.12 -6.97
CA GLY A 16 0.77 -15.30 -7.83
C GLY A 16 -0.56 -15.33 -8.59
N LYS A 17 -1.25 -14.18 -8.68
CA LYS A 17 -2.55 -14.03 -9.37
C LYS A 17 -2.52 -12.78 -10.24
N VAL A 18 -3.37 -12.74 -11.28
CA VAL A 18 -3.52 -11.56 -12.14
C VAL A 18 -4.16 -10.44 -11.33
N VAL A 19 -3.40 -9.38 -11.05
CA VAL A 19 -3.87 -8.20 -10.31
C VAL A 19 -4.39 -7.17 -11.30
N VAL A 20 -5.67 -6.79 -11.16
CA VAL A 20 -6.26 -5.66 -11.89
C VAL A 20 -6.09 -4.41 -11.03
N PRO A 21 -5.20 -3.46 -11.40
CA PRO A 21 -4.93 -2.29 -10.58
C PRO A 21 -6.10 -1.29 -10.68
N HIS A 22 -6.81 -1.10 -9.59
CA HIS A 22 -7.73 0.03 -9.42
C HIS A 22 -6.99 1.15 -8.69
N VAL A 23 -6.59 2.17 -9.44
CA VAL A 23 -5.87 3.31 -8.89
C VAL A 23 -6.86 4.41 -8.54
N ALA A 24 -6.97 4.69 -7.26
CA ALA A 24 -7.68 5.86 -6.74
C ALA A 24 -6.67 6.73 -5.97
N VAL A 25 -6.65 8.03 -6.28
CA VAL A 25 -5.82 8.99 -5.56
C VAL A 25 -6.62 9.48 -4.35
N ASP A 26 -6.17 9.12 -3.16
CA ASP A 26 -6.74 9.61 -1.90
C ASP A 26 -5.79 10.65 -1.30
N SER A 27 -6.23 11.92 -1.29
CA SER A 27 -5.46 13.05 -0.75
C SER A 27 -5.26 12.98 0.76
N ARG A 28 -5.98 12.11 1.48
CA ARG A 28 -5.78 11.85 2.92
C ARG A 28 -4.53 10.99 3.17
N ILE A 29 -4.03 10.32 2.13
CA ILE A 29 -2.78 9.59 2.17
C ILE A 29 -1.66 10.60 1.85
N LEU A 30 -1.00 11.10 2.91
CA LEU A 30 0.18 11.99 2.80
C LEU A 30 1.29 11.42 1.89
N GLY A 31 1.35 10.09 1.76
CA GLY A 31 2.24 9.39 0.85
C GLY A 31 2.23 7.88 1.07
N GLY A 32 2.82 7.15 0.13
CA GLY A 32 2.83 5.69 0.10
C GLY A 32 1.68 5.10 -0.73
N VAL A 33 1.48 3.79 -0.62
CA VAL A 33 0.46 3.05 -1.37
C VAL A 33 -0.31 2.13 -0.45
N ILE A 34 -1.62 2.04 -0.67
CA ILE A 34 -2.47 1.03 -0.04
C ILE A 34 -2.91 0.08 -1.14
N VAL A 35 -2.62 -1.20 -0.95
CA VAL A 35 -3.01 -2.26 -1.88
C VAL A 35 -4.07 -3.10 -1.19
N LYS A 36 -5.24 -3.23 -1.80
CA LYS A 36 -6.29 -4.16 -1.36
C LYS A 36 -6.43 -5.28 -2.39
N TYR A 37 -6.31 -6.52 -1.94
CA TYR A 37 -6.55 -7.71 -2.77
C TYR A 37 -7.51 -8.65 -2.02
N GLY A 38 -8.70 -8.89 -2.60
CA GLY A 38 -9.76 -9.65 -1.91
C GLY A 38 -10.03 -9.08 -0.50
N ASP A 39 -9.81 -9.92 0.52
CA ASP A 39 -9.98 -9.57 1.94
C ASP A 39 -8.69 -9.06 2.62
N THR A 40 -7.56 -9.06 1.91
CA THR A 40 -6.29 -8.59 2.48
C THR A 40 -6.03 -7.14 2.10
N VAL A 41 -5.66 -6.34 3.11
CA VAL A 41 -5.23 -4.96 2.94
C VAL A 41 -3.77 -4.84 3.33
N MET A 42 -2.92 -4.54 2.35
CA MET A 42 -1.53 -4.18 2.56
C MET A 42 -1.41 -2.65 2.59
N ASP A 43 -1.27 -2.12 3.80
CA ASP A 43 -1.11 -0.69 4.04
C ASP A 43 0.38 -0.31 4.13
N GLY A 44 0.90 0.22 3.01
CA GLY A 44 2.22 0.83 2.88
C GLY A 44 2.20 2.35 3.01
N SER A 45 1.15 2.94 3.59
CA SER A 45 1.05 4.39 3.76
C SER A 45 2.07 4.93 4.76
N VAL A 46 2.55 6.14 4.49
CA VAL A 46 3.46 6.88 5.38
C VAL A 46 2.77 7.17 6.71
N ARG A 47 1.45 7.39 6.70
CA ARG A 47 0.62 7.53 7.91
C ARG A 47 0.80 6.31 8.84
N ARG A 48 0.62 5.09 8.32
CA ARG A 48 0.73 3.86 9.11
C ARG A 48 2.16 3.65 9.64
N ARG A 49 3.18 4.07 8.87
CA ARG A 49 4.58 4.01 9.30
C ARG A 49 4.87 4.96 10.46
N LEU A 50 4.35 6.19 10.42
CA LEU A 50 4.44 7.16 11.50
C LEU A 50 3.67 6.72 12.74
N GLU A 51 2.47 6.17 12.59
CA GLU A 51 1.69 5.61 13.71
C GLU A 51 2.46 4.48 14.41
N ARG A 52 3.04 3.55 13.65
CA ARG A 52 3.87 2.47 14.21
C ARG A 52 5.10 3.01 14.94
N LEU A 53 5.75 4.04 14.40
CA LEU A 53 6.88 4.68 15.05
C LEU A 53 6.46 5.34 16.37
N LYS A 54 5.36 6.12 16.35
CA LYS A 54 4.81 6.76 17.54
C LYS A 54 4.44 5.72 18.62
N ALA A 55 3.78 4.63 18.25
CA ALA A 55 3.44 3.55 19.18
C ALA A 55 4.69 2.97 19.87
N ARG A 56 5.79 2.78 19.11
CA ARG A 56 7.07 2.32 19.66
C ARG A 56 7.76 3.35 20.56
N MET A 57 7.52 4.64 20.33
CA MET A 57 8.11 5.72 21.14
C MET A 57 7.31 5.99 22.41
N VAL A 58 6.00 5.77 22.40
CA VAL A 58 5.10 5.98 23.56
C VAL A 58 5.12 4.79 24.52
N SER A 59 5.48 3.58 24.07
CA SER A 59 5.62 2.42 24.96
C SER A 59 6.95 2.40 25.75
N ARG A 60 7.55 3.57 25.99
CA ARG A 60 8.82 3.72 26.69
C ARG A 60 8.69 4.71 27.83
#